data_AF-A0A2Z6SLL5-F1
#
_entry.id   AF-A0A2Z6SLL5-F1
#
_cell.length_a   1.000
_cell.length_b   1.000
_cell.length_c   1.000
_cell.angle_alpha   90.00
_cell.angle_beta   90.00
_cell.angle_gamma   90.00
#
_symmetry.space_group_name_H-M   'P 1'
#
loop_
_entity.id
_entity.type
_entity.pdbx_description
1 polymer ?
#
loop_
_entity_poly.entity_id
_entity_poly.type
_entity_poly.pdbx_seq_one_letter_code
_entity_poly.pdbx_strand_id
1 'polypeptide(L)'
;MVNAQEYINQNFPKHVQEIVAINKNLEGDLDLSDYPNLTNVDIGNNSQLRSLKLASSTRITWMSLYNTGINNLSFLAELPNIQTISLPRIGEHDYAYFAQVIREICQEKNRELEKLSQENQQFRVFTQLLFPNRPYNLLEFQLEIARLKYQELAPQVRNKKIELEQLVTNAKNKEVSFATIIDLFLGTQKQIVEQGNNSDFVQGQLIAYQNVLQTKLTQEELQTLLNKQTELCQLENHLANLQLRIS
;
A
#
# COMPACT_ATOMS: atom_id res chain seq x y z
N MET A 1 -34.17 10.84 -32.12
CA MET A 1 -33.53 10.20 -30.97
C MET A 1 -32.09 10.68 -30.94
N VAL A 2 -31.44 10.68 -29.77
CA VAL A 2 -30.08 11.23 -29.60
C VAL A 2 -29.16 10.10 -29.16
N ASN A 3 -28.04 9.90 -29.87
CA ASN A 3 -27.06 8.89 -29.44
C ASN A 3 -26.54 9.25 -28.03
N ALA A 4 -26.65 8.31 -27.09
CA ALA A 4 -26.31 8.55 -25.69
C ALA A 4 -24.84 8.93 -25.49
N GLN A 5 -23.92 8.18 -26.12
CA GLN A 5 -22.48 8.40 -25.97
C GLN A 5 -22.03 9.73 -26.56
N GLU A 6 -22.51 10.08 -27.76
CA GLU A 6 -22.20 11.35 -28.41
C GLU A 6 -22.68 12.53 -27.57
N TYR A 7 -23.92 12.48 -27.06
CA TYR A 7 -24.45 13.51 -26.19
C TYR A 7 -23.58 13.70 -24.95
N ILE A 8 -23.21 12.61 -24.28
CA ILE A 8 -22.39 12.69 -23.07
C ILE A 8 -21.00 13.27 -23.37
N ASN A 9 -20.33 12.80 -24.43
CA ASN A 9 -19.01 13.31 -24.82
C ASN A 9 -19.00 14.78 -25.21
N GLN A 10 -20.10 15.31 -25.76
CA GLN A 10 -20.22 16.72 -26.16
C GLN A 10 -20.56 17.65 -24.99
N ASN A 11 -21.30 17.16 -23.98
CA ASN A 11 -21.88 18.01 -22.95
C ASN A 11 -21.14 17.92 -21.60
N PHE A 12 -20.32 16.90 -21.37
CA PHE A 12 -19.65 16.69 -20.10
C PHE A 12 -18.13 16.51 -20.26
N PRO A 13 -17.30 17.26 -19.51
CA PRO A 13 -15.86 17.05 -19.51
C PRO A 13 -15.50 15.75 -18.77
N LYS A 14 -14.38 15.11 -19.15
CA LYS A 14 -13.95 13.81 -18.60
C LYS A 14 -13.74 13.81 -17.08
N HIS A 15 -13.44 14.95 -16.47
CA HIS A 15 -13.20 15.08 -15.03
C HIS A 15 -14.42 15.57 -14.23
N VAL A 16 -15.61 15.56 -14.82
CA VAL A 16 -16.84 15.97 -14.14
C VAL A 16 -17.15 15.04 -12.96
N GLN A 17 -17.75 15.60 -11.91
CA GLN A 17 -18.25 14.84 -10.75
C GLN A 17 -19.70 14.40 -10.92
N GLU A 18 -20.45 15.07 -11.80
CA GLU A 18 -21.87 14.85 -11.97
C GLU A 18 -22.26 14.86 -13.45
N ILE A 19 -23.07 13.87 -13.85
CA ILE A 19 -23.71 13.80 -15.16
C ILE A 19 -25.22 13.83 -14.95
N VAL A 20 -25.89 14.86 -15.46
CA VAL A 20 -27.36 15.01 -15.45
C VAL A 20 -27.85 15.13 -16.89
N ALA A 21 -28.36 14.03 -17.43
CA ALA A 21 -28.86 13.91 -18.81
C ALA A 21 -30.31 13.43 -18.85
N ILE A 22 -31.16 14.02 -18.01
CA ILE A 22 -32.59 13.66 -17.90
C ILE A 22 -33.38 14.18 -19.11
N ASN A 23 -34.34 13.38 -19.61
CA ASN A 23 -35.28 13.78 -20.68
C ASN A 23 -34.59 14.25 -21.96
N LYS A 24 -33.49 13.60 -22.36
CA LYS A 24 -32.72 13.99 -23.56
C LYS A 24 -33.04 13.12 -24.78
N ASN A 25 -34.00 12.21 -24.66
CA ASN A 25 -34.32 11.21 -25.67
C ASN A 25 -33.07 10.41 -26.08
N LEU A 26 -32.22 10.08 -25.10
CA LEU A 26 -31.03 9.27 -25.32
C LEU A 26 -31.41 7.85 -25.72
N GLU A 27 -30.67 7.31 -26.68
CA GLU A 27 -30.82 5.93 -27.15
C GLU A 27 -29.50 5.19 -27.23
N GLY A 28 -29.59 3.86 -27.26
CA GLY A 28 -28.46 2.97 -27.46
C GLY A 28 -27.76 2.64 -26.15
N ASP A 29 -26.44 2.50 -26.24
CA ASP A 29 -25.56 2.09 -25.15
C ASP A 29 -24.78 3.30 -24.62
N LEU A 30 -24.54 3.34 -23.32
CA LEU A 30 -23.77 4.39 -22.67
C LEU A 30 -22.61 3.81 -21.87
N ASP A 31 -21.39 4.22 -22.23
CA ASP A 31 -20.15 3.90 -21.49
C ASP A 31 -19.63 5.15 -20.78
N LEU A 32 -19.68 5.13 -19.45
CA LEU A 32 -19.15 6.16 -18.56
C LEU A 32 -17.78 5.78 -17.96
N SER A 33 -17.10 4.77 -18.51
CA SER A 33 -15.80 4.31 -17.99
C SER A 33 -14.71 5.38 -18.02
N ASP A 34 -14.82 6.36 -18.92
CA ASP A 34 -13.86 7.46 -19.04
C ASP A 34 -14.08 8.63 -18.07
N TYR A 35 -14.98 8.51 -17.10
CA TYR A 35 -15.32 9.56 -16.14
C TYR A 35 -14.85 9.19 -14.72
N PRO A 36 -13.54 9.26 -14.42
CA PRO A 36 -12.94 8.72 -13.18
C PRO A 36 -13.35 9.45 -11.90
N ASN A 37 -13.91 10.66 -12.02
CA ASN A 37 -14.29 11.51 -10.88
C ASN A 37 -15.79 11.48 -10.58
N LEU A 38 -16.57 10.70 -11.33
CA LEU A 38 -18.02 10.71 -11.27
C LEU A 38 -18.53 10.19 -9.92
N THR A 39 -19.33 11.00 -9.23
CA THR A 39 -19.99 10.67 -7.97
C THR A 39 -21.51 10.54 -8.14
N ASN A 40 -22.08 11.28 -9.10
CA ASN A 40 -23.52 11.40 -9.29
C ASN A 40 -23.91 11.20 -10.76
N VAL A 41 -24.90 10.35 -11.02
CA VAL A 41 -25.40 10.08 -12.38
C VAL A 41 -26.92 10.12 -12.40
N ASP A 42 -27.51 11.07 -13.11
CA ASP A 42 -28.94 11.07 -13.45
C ASP A 42 -29.13 10.98 -14.97
N ILE A 43 -29.61 9.84 -15.44
CA ILE A 43 -29.95 9.61 -16.84
C ILE A 43 -31.42 9.25 -17.00
N GLY A 44 -32.26 9.68 -16.06
CA GLY A 44 -33.67 9.36 -16.03
C GLY A 44 -34.46 9.83 -17.25
N ASN A 45 -35.58 9.17 -17.51
CA ASN A 45 -36.49 9.46 -18.62
C ASN A 45 -35.83 9.42 -20.00
N ASN A 46 -35.00 8.40 -20.23
CA ASN A 46 -34.45 8.05 -21.53
C ASN A 46 -34.81 6.60 -21.85
N SER A 47 -36.07 6.36 -22.23
CA SER A 47 -36.64 5.01 -22.37
C SER A 47 -35.98 4.14 -23.44
N GLN A 48 -35.27 4.74 -24.40
CA GLN A 48 -34.54 4.04 -25.46
C GLN A 48 -33.07 3.74 -25.09
N LEU A 49 -32.61 4.16 -23.91
CA LEU A 49 -31.30 3.82 -23.39
C LEU A 49 -31.31 2.39 -22.83
N ARG A 50 -30.48 1.50 -23.37
CA ARG A 50 -30.59 0.05 -23.16
C ARG A 50 -29.50 -0.54 -22.28
N SER A 51 -28.34 0.07 -22.25
CA SER A 51 -27.23 -0.38 -21.41
C SER A 51 -26.49 0.80 -20.80
N LEU A 52 -25.90 0.51 -19.64
CA LEU A 52 -24.99 1.40 -18.95
C LEU A 52 -23.78 0.59 -18.54
N LYS A 53 -22.61 1.07 -18.95
CA LYS A 53 -21.34 0.59 -18.46
C LYS A 53 -20.68 1.70 -17.65
N LEU A 54 -20.19 1.32 -16.49
CA LEU A 54 -19.45 2.20 -15.60
C LEU A 54 -18.00 1.71 -15.58
N ALA A 55 -17.07 2.63 -15.36
CA ALA A 55 -15.77 2.22 -14.88
C ALA A 55 -15.96 1.50 -13.54
N SER A 56 -14.93 0.80 -13.07
CA SER A 56 -14.77 0.42 -11.66
C SER A 56 -14.61 1.67 -10.75
N SER A 57 -15.38 2.74 -11.03
CA SER A 57 -15.45 3.97 -10.28
C SER A 57 -16.06 3.66 -8.94
N THR A 58 -15.18 3.58 -7.95
CA THR A 58 -15.57 3.41 -6.55
C THR A 58 -16.26 4.64 -5.98
N ARG A 59 -16.41 5.74 -6.72
CA ARG A 59 -16.82 7.04 -6.17
C ARG A 59 -18.31 7.36 -6.30
N ILE A 60 -19.06 6.59 -7.09
CA ILE A 60 -20.49 6.85 -7.29
C ILE A 60 -21.25 6.58 -5.99
N THR A 61 -21.93 7.61 -5.48
CA THR A 61 -22.75 7.55 -4.26
C THR A 61 -24.24 7.65 -4.56
N TRP A 62 -24.61 8.25 -5.69
CA TRP A 62 -26.00 8.43 -6.08
C TRP A 62 -26.20 8.17 -7.58
N MET A 63 -27.27 7.45 -7.91
CA MET A 63 -27.63 7.14 -9.30
C MET A 63 -29.14 7.15 -9.52
N SER A 64 -29.58 7.68 -10.66
CA SER A 64 -30.95 7.58 -11.13
C SER A 64 -31.00 7.06 -12.57
N LEU A 65 -31.68 5.93 -12.72
CA LEU A 65 -31.97 5.24 -13.97
C LEU A 65 -33.47 5.20 -14.26
N TYR A 66 -34.26 6.02 -13.56
CA TYR A 66 -35.71 5.99 -13.62
C TYR A 66 -36.22 6.13 -15.06
N ASN A 67 -37.19 5.30 -15.46
CA ASN A 67 -37.78 5.35 -16.80
C ASN A 67 -36.74 5.29 -17.95
N THR A 68 -35.74 4.41 -17.79
CA THR A 68 -34.83 3.98 -18.86
C THR A 68 -35.20 2.58 -19.35
N GLY A 69 -34.63 2.15 -20.47
CA GLY A 69 -34.75 0.79 -21.00
C GLY A 69 -33.64 -0.16 -20.50
N ILE A 70 -32.85 0.25 -19.50
CA ILE A 70 -31.75 -0.54 -18.96
C ILE A 70 -32.31 -1.71 -18.17
N ASN A 71 -32.01 -2.92 -18.62
CA ASN A 71 -32.47 -4.16 -17.99
C ASN A 71 -31.31 -5.03 -17.46
N ASN A 72 -30.05 -4.66 -17.73
CA ASN A 72 -28.89 -5.29 -17.13
C ASN A 72 -28.27 -4.35 -16.07
N LEU A 73 -28.40 -4.74 -14.80
CA LEU A 73 -27.95 -4.04 -13.61
C LEU A 73 -26.77 -4.74 -12.91
N SER A 74 -26.09 -5.68 -13.58
CA SER A 74 -24.97 -6.41 -12.97
C SER A 74 -23.83 -5.48 -12.50
N PHE A 75 -23.68 -4.32 -13.15
CA PHE A 75 -22.70 -3.29 -12.76
C PHE A 75 -22.91 -2.76 -11.33
N LEU A 76 -24.08 -2.95 -10.72
CA LEU A 76 -24.34 -2.53 -9.34
C LEU A 76 -23.47 -3.26 -8.31
N ALA A 77 -23.04 -4.49 -8.61
CA ALA A 77 -22.12 -5.23 -7.75
C ALA A 77 -20.74 -4.54 -7.65
N GLU A 78 -20.38 -3.72 -8.64
CA GLU A 78 -19.09 -3.03 -8.73
C GLU A 78 -19.10 -1.62 -8.13
N LEU A 79 -20.22 -1.19 -7.51
CA LEU A 79 -20.38 0.14 -6.91
C LEU A 79 -20.32 0.06 -5.37
N PRO A 80 -19.12 0.00 -4.76
CA PRO A 80 -18.98 -0.24 -3.32
C PRO A 80 -19.52 0.89 -2.43
N ASN A 81 -19.68 2.10 -2.97
CA ASN A 81 -20.06 3.30 -2.22
C ASN A 81 -21.45 3.85 -2.61
N ILE A 82 -22.24 3.12 -3.40
CA ILE A 82 -23.59 3.55 -3.76
C ILE A 82 -24.47 3.64 -2.49
N GLN A 83 -25.04 4.82 -2.24
CA GLN A 83 -25.91 5.07 -1.09
C GLN A 83 -27.37 5.12 -1.50
N THR A 84 -27.65 5.60 -2.70
CA THR A 84 -29.01 5.74 -3.22
C THR A 84 -29.03 5.41 -4.69
N ILE A 85 -29.99 4.57 -5.07
CA ILE A 85 -30.26 4.26 -6.47
C ILE A 85 -31.74 4.34 -6.76
N SER A 86 -32.10 5.08 -7.81
CA SER A 86 -33.42 5.01 -8.43
C SER A 86 -33.35 4.10 -9.63
N LEU A 87 -34.08 2.99 -9.58
CA LEU A 87 -34.02 1.92 -10.57
C LEU A 87 -34.95 2.20 -11.77
N PRO A 88 -34.68 1.60 -12.94
CA PRO A 88 -35.57 1.69 -14.08
C PRO A 88 -36.98 1.25 -13.72
N ARG A 89 -38.00 1.89 -14.32
CA ARG A 89 -39.39 1.49 -14.14
C ARG A 89 -39.59 0.18 -14.89
N ILE A 90 -39.75 -0.91 -14.16
CA ILE A 90 -40.13 -2.20 -14.70
C ILE A 90 -41.65 -2.42 -14.64
N GLY A 91 -42.18 -3.25 -15.53
CA GLY A 91 -43.55 -3.75 -15.44
C GLY A 91 -43.72 -4.74 -14.27
N GLU A 92 -44.97 -5.05 -13.92
CA GLU A 92 -45.35 -5.91 -12.77
C GLU A 92 -44.76 -7.34 -12.79
N HIS A 93 -44.11 -7.77 -13.87
CA HIS A 93 -43.61 -9.13 -14.07
C HIS A 93 -42.09 -9.32 -13.86
N ASP A 94 -41.34 -8.26 -13.55
CA ASP A 94 -39.86 -8.32 -13.49
C ASP A 94 -39.24 -8.37 -12.08
N TYR A 95 -40.06 -8.64 -11.05
CA TYR A 95 -39.57 -8.83 -9.67
C TYR A 95 -38.53 -9.97 -9.55
N ALA A 96 -38.60 -10.97 -10.43
CA ALA A 96 -37.64 -12.07 -10.48
C ALA A 96 -36.23 -11.58 -10.83
N TYR A 97 -36.12 -10.59 -11.73
CA TYR A 97 -34.86 -9.98 -12.12
C TYR A 97 -34.24 -9.18 -10.97
N PHE A 98 -35.05 -8.36 -10.26
CA PHE A 98 -34.57 -7.66 -9.07
C PHE A 98 -34.13 -8.60 -7.95
N ALA A 99 -34.89 -9.66 -7.70
CA ALA A 99 -34.50 -10.67 -6.73
C ALA A 99 -33.17 -11.34 -7.13
N GLN A 100 -32.91 -11.51 -8.42
CA GLN A 100 -31.64 -12.06 -8.90
C GLN A 100 -30.46 -11.10 -8.68
N VAL A 101 -30.60 -9.83 -9.05
CA VAL A 101 -29.56 -8.81 -8.84
C VAL A 101 -29.26 -8.63 -7.35
N ILE A 102 -30.29 -8.60 -6.49
CA ILE A 102 -30.11 -8.54 -5.03
C ILE A 102 -29.37 -9.78 -4.53
N ARG A 103 -29.73 -10.98 -4.99
CA ARG A 103 -29.03 -12.22 -4.63
C ARG A 103 -27.54 -12.17 -5.02
N GLU A 104 -27.22 -11.70 -6.22
CA GLU A 104 -25.84 -11.57 -6.69
C GLU A 104 -25.03 -10.60 -5.82
N ILE A 105 -25.59 -9.42 -5.51
CA ILE A 105 -24.96 -8.44 -4.61
C ILE A 105 -24.74 -9.05 -3.22
N CYS A 106 -25.74 -9.73 -2.64
CA CYS A 106 -25.62 -10.36 -1.33
C CYS A 106 -24.58 -11.49 -1.33
N GLN A 107 -24.52 -12.31 -2.39
CA GLN A 107 -23.54 -13.38 -2.52
C GLN A 107 -22.11 -12.84 -2.56
N GLU A 108 -21.87 -11.77 -3.32
CA GLU A 108 -20.53 -11.20 -3.42
C GLU A 108 -20.10 -10.59 -2.08
N LYS A 109 -20.99 -9.85 -1.41
CA LYS A 109 -20.70 -9.30 -0.08
C LYS A 109 -20.46 -10.40 0.97
N ASN A 110 -21.19 -11.51 0.90
CA ASN A 110 -20.96 -12.65 1.79
C ASN A 110 -19.60 -13.30 1.52
N ARG A 111 -19.16 -13.44 0.27
CA ARG A 111 -17.82 -13.95 -0.07
C ARG A 111 -16.71 -13.05 0.46
N GLU A 112 -16.85 -11.72 0.33
CA GLU A 112 -15.90 -10.77 0.92
C GLU A 112 -15.84 -10.89 2.45
N LEU A 113 -17.01 -10.98 3.09
CA LEU A 113 -17.11 -11.13 4.54
C LEU A 113 -16.53 -12.46 5.04
N GLU A 114 -16.73 -13.55 4.30
CA GLU A 114 -16.14 -14.85 4.59
C GLU A 114 -14.60 -14.81 4.50
N LYS A 115 -14.03 -14.18 3.46
CA LYS A 115 -12.58 -13.99 3.33
C LYS A 115 -12.01 -13.20 4.51
N LEU A 116 -12.62 -12.07 4.85
CA LEU A 116 -12.20 -11.24 6.00
C LEU A 116 -12.33 -11.99 7.33
N SER A 117 -13.38 -12.82 7.48
CA SER A 117 -13.58 -13.65 8.67
C SER A 117 -12.49 -14.71 8.80
N GLN A 118 -12.13 -15.38 7.69
CA GLN A 118 -11.04 -16.35 7.65
C GLN A 118 -9.69 -15.72 8.01
N GLU A 119 -9.36 -14.55 7.44
CA GLU A 119 -8.14 -13.81 7.77
C GLU A 119 -8.11 -13.43 9.26
N ASN A 120 -9.21 -12.91 9.80
CA ASN A 120 -9.33 -12.59 11.22
C ASN A 120 -9.21 -13.83 12.12
N GLN A 121 -9.72 -14.99 11.69
CA GLN A 121 -9.54 -16.24 12.42
C GLN A 121 -8.07 -16.67 12.47
N GLN A 122 -7.31 -16.51 11.38
CA GLN A 122 -5.87 -16.79 11.39
C GLN A 122 -5.14 -15.96 12.45
N PHE A 123 -5.41 -14.65 12.53
CA PHE A 123 -4.82 -13.80 13.58
C PHE A 123 -5.20 -14.22 15.00
N ARG A 124 -6.44 -14.70 15.20
CA ARG A 124 -6.86 -15.23 16.51
C ARG A 124 -6.08 -16.47 16.91
N VAL A 125 -5.82 -17.40 15.99
CA VAL A 125 -5.01 -18.61 16.26
C VAL A 125 -3.60 -18.23 16.68
N PHE A 126 -2.94 -17.31 15.95
CA PHE A 126 -1.61 -16.83 16.33
C PHE A 126 -1.60 -16.16 17.70
N THR A 127 -2.63 -15.37 18.01
CA THR A 127 -2.71 -14.67 19.29
C THR A 127 -2.95 -15.65 20.44
N GLN A 128 -3.74 -16.70 20.25
CA GLN A 128 -3.92 -17.76 21.26
C GLN A 128 -2.63 -18.53 21.55
N LEU A 129 -1.75 -18.68 20.55
CA LEU A 129 -0.44 -19.31 20.72
C LEU A 129 0.49 -18.45 21.59
N LEU A 130 0.53 -17.13 21.35
CA LEU A 130 1.39 -16.21 22.10
C LEU A 130 0.82 -15.85 23.48
N PHE A 131 -0.52 -15.81 23.59
CA PHE A 131 -1.24 -15.40 24.79
C PHE A 131 -2.38 -16.38 25.12
N PRO A 132 -2.05 -17.56 25.66
CA PRO A 132 -3.06 -18.53 26.04
C PRO A 132 -4.05 -17.92 27.04
N ASN A 133 -5.34 -18.20 26.83
CA ASN A 133 -6.45 -17.73 27.67
C ASN A 133 -6.63 -16.20 27.74
N ARG A 134 -6.12 -15.46 26.77
CA ARG A 134 -6.38 -14.02 26.64
C ARG A 134 -7.23 -13.70 25.41
N PRO A 135 -8.13 -12.69 25.48
CA PRO A 135 -8.83 -12.21 24.32
C PRO A 135 -7.85 -11.57 23.33
N TYR A 136 -8.20 -11.58 22.05
CA TYR A 136 -7.41 -10.93 21.01
C TYR A 136 -7.29 -9.42 21.30
N ASN A 137 -6.06 -8.94 21.38
CA ASN A 137 -5.72 -7.52 21.49
C ASN A 137 -4.58 -7.21 20.52
N LEU A 138 -4.88 -6.45 19.46
CA LEU A 138 -3.91 -6.10 18.41
C LEU A 138 -2.69 -5.35 18.97
N LEU A 139 -2.89 -4.47 19.96
CA LEU A 139 -1.81 -3.70 20.55
C LEU A 139 -0.85 -4.60 21.34
N GLU A 140 -1.38 -5.48 22.19
CA GLU A 140 -0.57 -6.47 22.93
C GLU A 140 0.18 -7.39 21.97
N PHE A 141 -0.48 -7.84 20.90
CA PHE A 141 0.15 -8.65 19.86
C PHE A 141 1.30 -7.91 19.17
N GLN A 142 1.11 -6.66 18.76
CA GLN A 142 2.16 -5.84 18.14
C GLN A 142 3.36 -5.61 19.07
N LEU A 143 3.09 -5.33 20.36
CA LEU A 143 4.13 -5.16 21.37
C LEU A 143 4.92 -6.44 21.59
N GLU A 144 4.25 -7.59 21.67
CA GLU A 144 4.93 -8.87 21.86
C GLU A 144 5.76 -9.27 20.64
N ILE A 145 5.26 -9.03 19.41
CA ILE A 145 6.06 -9.24 18.21
C ILE A 145 7.29 -8.32 18.20
N ALA A 146 7.16 -7.06 18.62
CA ALA A 146 8.31 -6.16 18.75
C ALA A 146 9.31 -6.68 19.79
N ARG A 147 8.81 -7.15 20.94
CA ARG A 147 9.63 -7.74 22.01
C ARG A 147 10.40 -8.97 21.55
N LEU A 148 9.74 -9.91 20.88
CA LEU A 148 10.37 -11.13 20.36
C LEU A 148 11.45 -10.79 19.33
N LYS A 149 11.16 -9.88 18.39
CA LYS A 149 12.15 -9.40 17.41
C LYS A 149 13.35 -8.74 18.08
N TYR A 150 13.12 -7.92 19.11
CA TYR A 150 14.20 -7.30 19.86
C TYR A 150 15.08 -8.34 20.54
N GLN A 151 14.48 -9.35 21.18
CA GLN A 151 15.20 -10.44 21.84
C GLN A 151 16.04 -11.28 20.88
N GLU A 152 15.57 -11.48 19.65
CA GLU A 152 16.31 -12.20 18.61
C GLU A 152 17.44 -11.36 17.98
N LEU A 153 17.19 -10.06 17.76
CA LEU A 153 18.10 -9.16 17.07
C LEU A 153 19.23 -8.65 17.97
N ALA A 154 18.97 -8.36 19.25
CA ALA A 154 19.96 -7.78 20.16
C ALA A 154 21.25 -8.62 20.27
N PRO A 155 21.19 -9.96 20.41
CA PRO A 155 22.39 -10.80 20.38
C PRO A 155 23.15 -10.75 19.04
N GLN A 156 22.44 -10.66 17.92
CA GLN A 156 23.06 -10.59 16.58
C GLN A 156 23.81 -9.27 16.38
N VAL A 157 23.21 -8.14 16.79
CA VAL A 157 23.86 -6.83 16.80
C VAL A 157 25.12 -6.87 17.65
N ARG A 158 25.04 -7.45 18.85
CA ARG A 158 26.19 -7.61 19.74
C ARG A 158 27.31 -8.44 19.10
N ASN A 159 26.99 -9.57 18.48
CA ASN A 159 27.99 -10.43 17.83
C ASN A 159 28.65 -9.74 16.65
N LYS A 160 27.88 -9.08 15.77
CA LYS A 160 28.43 -8.32 14.64
C LYS A 160 29.28 -7.15 15.07
N LYS A 161 28.92 -6.49 16.18
CA LYS A 161 29.76 -5.45 16.78
C LYS A 161 31.12 -6.00 17.20
N ILE A 162 31.14 -7.15 17.88
CA ILE A 162 32.39 -7.82 18.28
C ILE A 162 33.22 -8.21 17.04
N GLU A 163 32.61 -8.78 16.00
CA GLU A 163 33.30 -9.11 14.75
C GLU A 163 33.95 -7.88 14.11
N LEU A 164 33.20 -6.77 14.03
CA LEU A 164 33.71 -5.53 13.47
C LEU A 164 34.85 -4.96 14.32
N GLU A 165 34.72 -4.93 15.65
CA GLU A 165 35.76 -4.49 16.57
C GLU A 165 37.06 -5.29 16.40
N GLN A 166 36.97 -6.60 16.17
CA GLN A 166 38.12 -7.44 15.86
C GLN A 166 38.77 -7.08 14.53
N LEU A 167 37.98 -6.91 13.46
CA LEU A 167 38.50 -6.50 12.15
C LEU A 167 39.16 -5.13 12.20
N VAL A 168 38.57 -4.18 12.92
CA VAL A 168 39.14 -2.84 13.13
C VAL A 168 40.46 -2.93 13.89
N THR A 169 40.51 -3.73 14.96
CA THR A 169 41.74 -3.95 15.73
C THR A 169 42.85 -4.54 14.87
N ASN A 170 42.52 -5.55 14.05
CA ASN A 170 43.48 -6.16 13.13
C ASN A 170 43.98 -5.15 12.08
N ALA A 171 43.10 -4.32 11.53
CA ALA A 171 43.48 -3.28 10.58
C ALA A 171 44.40 -2.22 11.23
N LYS A 172 44.09 -1.79 12.46
CA LYS A 172 44.91 -0.83 13.21
C LYS A 172 46.30 -1.38 13.56
N ASN A 173 46.40 -2.68 13.83
CA ASN A 173 47.66 -3.33 14.18
C ASN A 173 48.62 -3.48 12.99
N LYS A 174 48.12 -3.42 11.75
CA LYS A 174 48.98 -3.49 10.55
C LYS A 174 49.81 -2.23 10.34
N GLU A 175 49.31 -1.07 10.76
CA GLU A 175 50.00 0.21 10.67
C GLU A 175 49.42 1.17 11.71
N VAL A 176 50.12 1.31 12.84
CA VAL A 176 49.64 2.10 14.00
C VAL A 176 49.40 3.56 13.62
N SER A 177 50.19 4.11 12.68
CA SER A 177 50.01 5.49 12.21
C SER A 177 48.67 5.74 11.51
N PHE A 178 47.96 4.68 11.10
CA PHE A 178 46.65 4.78 10.44
C PHE A 178 45.46 4.60 11.39
N ALA A 179 45.68 4.40 12.69
CA ALA A 179 44.59 4.15 13.63
C ALA A 179 43.50 5.23 13.59
N THR A 180 43.90 6.51 13.60
CA THR A 180 42.99 7.65 13.51
C THR A 180 42.27 7.71 12.15
N ILE A 181 42.95 7.31 11.06
CA ILE A 181 42.35 7.33 9.71
C ILE A 181 41.29 6.23 9.58
N ILE A 182 41.52 5.06 10.18
CA ILE A 182 40.52 3.98 10.24
C ILE A 182 39.28 4.44 11.01
N ASP A 183 39.45 5.15 12.13
CA ASP A 183 38.32 5.68 12.91
C ASP A 183 37.53 6.73 12.11
N LEU A 184 38.23 7.63 11.40
CA LEU A 184 37.60 8.62 10.52
C LEU A 184 36.88 7.97 9.34
N PHE A 185 37.48 6.95 8.73
CA PHE A 185 36.90 6.19 7.62
C PHE A 185 35.57 5.55 8.01
N LEU A 186 35.54 4.83 9.13
CA LEU A 186 34.33 4.17 9.64
C LEU A 186 33.29 5.17 10.17
N GLY A 187 33.74 6.24 10.83
CA GLY A 187 32.87 7.32 11.29
C GLY A 187 32.17 8.05 10.14
N THR A 188 32.90 8.31 9.05
CA THR A 188 32.34 8.92 7.82
C THR A 188 31.32 7.98 7.18
N GLN A 189 31.63 6.69 7.05
CA GLN A 189 30.68 5.70 6.54
C GLN A 189 29.42 5.63 7.41
N LYS A 190 29.57 5.64 8.73
CA LYS A 190 28.45 5.64 9.68
C LYS A 190 27.54 6.87 9.48
N GLN A 191 28.11 8.06 9.29
CA GLN A 191 27.34 9.28 9.00
C GLN A 191 26.54 9.16 7.70
N ILE A 192 27.14 8.61 6.63
CA ILE A 192 26.44 8.38 5.36
C ILE A 192 25.23 7.46 5.58
N VAL A 193 25.41 6.36 6.31
CA VAL A 193 24.37 5.34 6.52
C VAL A 193 23.26 5.82 7.45
N GLU A 194 23.59 6.48 8.56
CA GLU A 194 22.60 6.89 9.57
C GLU A 194 21.86 8.18 9.20
N GLN A 195 22.57 9.16 8.63
CA GLN A 195 22.02 10.49 8.38
C GLN A 195 21.57 10.67 6.93
N GLY A 196 21.80 9.68 6.06
CA GLY A 196 21.61 9.82 4.62
C GLY A 196 22.45 10.96 4.03
N ASN A 197 23.52 11.38 4.73
CA ASN A 197 24.38 12.50 4.34
C ASN A 197 25.32 12.04 3.23
N ASN A 198 24.76 11.86 2.04
CA ASN A 198 25.46 11.47 0.83
C ASN A 198 25.85 12.71 0.02
N SER A 199 26.35 13.75 0.69
CA SER A 199 26.87 14.93 0.00
C SER A 199 28.19 14.57 -0.70
N ASP A 200 28.45 15.19 -1.85
CA ASP A 200 29.69 15.01 -2.61
C ASP A 200 30.95 15.23 -1.74
N PHE A 201 30.82 16.09 -0.73
CA PHE A 201 31.87 16.35 0.25
C PHE A 201 32.17 15.14 1.15
N VAL A 202 31.15 14.54 1.77
CA VAL A 202 31.31 13.38 2.68
C VAL A 202 31.77 12.15 1.89
N GLN A 203 31.25 11.98 0.67
CA GLN A 203 31.71 10.93 -0.24
C GLN A 203 33.17 11.14 -0.65
N GLY A 204 33.56 12.39 -0.94
CA GLY A 204 34.95 12.76 -1.21
C GLY A 204 35.89 12.47 -0.03
N GLN A 205 35.45 12.72 1.21
CA GLN A 205 36.21 12.37 2.41
C GLN A 205 36.40 10.86 2.55
N LEU A 206 35.35 10.07 2.33
CA LEU A 206 35.43 8.60 2.39
C LEU A 206 36.44 8.06 1.38
N ILE A 207 36.40 8.56 0.13
CA ILE A 207 37.34 8.19 -0.93
C ILE A 207 38.78 8.59 -0.56
N ALA A 208 38.98 9.79 0.01
CA ALA A 208 40.29 10.25 0.44
C ALA A 208 40.89 9.32 1.52
N TYR A 209 40.11 8.96 2.54
CA TYR A 209 40.55 8.01 3.57
C TYR A 209 40.83 6.63 2.99
N GLN A 210 39.97 6.15 2.08
CA GLN A 210 40.16 4.87 1.40
C GLN A 210 41.49 4.83 0.64
N ASN A 211 41.81 5.88 -0.12
CA ASN A 211 43.06 5.98 -0.89
C ASN A 211 44.30 5.94 0.01
N VAL A 212 44.26 6.61 1.17
CA VAL A 212 45.37 6.57 2.14
C VAL A 212 45.53 5.17 2.73
N LEU A 213 44.43 4.53 3.11
CA LEU A 213 44.46 3.20 3.72
C LEU A 213 44.86 2.09 2.73
N GLN A 214 44.57 2.24 1.44
CA GLN A 214 44.96 1.30 0.37
C GLN A 214 46.48 1.14 0.22
N THR A 215 47.28 2.03 0.81
CA THR A 215 48.75 1.88 0.84
C THR A 215 49.21 0.70 1.71
N LYS A 216 48.35 0.20 2.61
CA LYS A 216 48.67 -0.89 3.56
C LYS A 216 47.58 -1.94 3.73
N LEU A 217 46.32 -1.59 3.49
CA LEU A 217 45.16 -2.48 3.53
C LEU A 217 44.73 -2.83 2.11
N THR A 218 44.28 -4.06 1.90
CA THR A 218 43.76 -4.45 0.59
C THR A 218 42.39 -3.80 0.35
N GLN A 219 42.01 -3.68 -0.92
CA GLN A 219 40.67 -3.22 -1.28
C GLN A 219 39.58 -4.13 -0.70
N GLU A 220 39.82 -5.43 -0.63
CA GLU A 220 38.90 -6.41 -0.04
C GLU A 220 38.73 -6.21 1.47
N GLU A 221 39.81 -5.91 2.19
CA GLU A 221 39.77 -5.62 3.64
C GLU A 221 38.96 -4.36 3.92
N LEU A 222 39.20 -3.29 3.15
CA LEU A 222 38.46 -2.03 3.26
C LEU A 222 36.98 -2.21 2.92
N GLN A 223 36.68 -2.96 1.86
CA GLN A 223 35.29 -3.25 1.50
C GLN A 223 34.58 -4.10 2.56
N THR A 224 35.29 -5.07 3.14
CA THR A 224 34.76 -5.90 4.23
C THR A 224 34.43 -5.05 5.46
N LEU A 225 35.32 -4.13 5.84
CA LEU A 225 35.08 -3.18 6.93
C LEU A 225 33.85 -2.29 6.65
N LEU A 226 33.75 -1.71 5.45
CA LEU A 226 32.61 -0.87 5.06
C LEU A 226 31.29 -1.65 5.06
N ASN A 227 31.29 -2.86 4.51
CA ASN A 227 30.10 -3.71 4.44
C ASN A 227 29.63 -4.08 5.85
N LYS A 228 30.54 -4.50 6.73
CA LYS A 228 30.23 -4.84 8.13
C LYS A 228 29.76 -3.64 8.94
N GLN A 229 30.38 -2.47 8.77
CA GLN A 229 29.95 -1.23 9.41
C GLN A 229 28.54 -0.82 8.96
N THR A 230 28.25 -0.94 7.66
CA THR A 230 26.94 -0.62 7.09
C THR A 230 25.86 -1.57 7.61
N GLU A 231 26.13 -2.87 7.60
CA GLU A 231 25.23 -3.88 8.15
C GLU A 231 24.96 -3.64 9.64
N LEU A 232 26.00 -3.36 10.43
CA LEU A 232 25.85 -3.08 11.86
C LEU A 232 24.99 -1.84 12.10
N CYS A 233 25.24 -0.73 11.40
CA CYS A 233 24.44 0.49 11.53
C CYS A 233 22.95 0.26 11.19
N GLN A 234 22.66 -0.52 10.15
CA GLN A 234 21.27 -0.87 9.80
C GLN A 234 20.58 -1.67 10.91
N LEU A 235 21.29 -2.64 11.49
CA LEU A 235 20.75 -3.46 12.57
C LEU A 235 20.60 -2.67 13.88
N GLU A 236 21.54 -1.78 14.21
CA GLU A 236 21.45 -0.86 15.36
C GLU A 236 20.23 0.07 15.22
N ASN A 237 20.00 0.63 14.02
CA ASN A 237 18.82 1.44 13.72
C ASN A 237 17.53 0.62 13.82
N HIS A 238 17.51 -0.62 13.33
CA HIS A 238 16.34 -1.49 13.46
C HIS A 238 16.05 -1.80 14.93
N LEU A 239 17.08 -2.09 15.72
CA LEU A 239 16.97 -2.38 17.14
C LEU A 239 16.47 -1.17 17.95
N ALA A 240 16.98 0.03 17.67
CA ALA A 240 16.53 1.27 18.31
C ALA A 240 15.05 1.55 18.01
N ASN A 241 14.61 1.34 16.77
CA ASN A 241 13.20 1.46 16.39
C ASN A 241 12.30 0.44 17.09
N LEU A 242 12.77 -0.79 17.30
CA LEU A 242 12.03 -1.79 18.09
C LEU A 242 11.95 -1.36 19.55
N GLN A 243 13.03 -0.83 20.13
CA GLN A 243 13.05 -0.36 21.51
C GLN A 243 12.04 0.76 21.75
N LEU A 244 11.95 1.75 20.85
CA LEU A 244 10.97 2.83 20.91
C LEU A 244 9.52 2.34 20.88
N ARG A 245 9.26 1.17 20.28
CA ARG A 245 7.92 0.56 20.24
C ARG A 245 7.57 -0.20 21.50
N ILE A 246 8.56 -0.64 22.27
CA ILE A 246 8.38 -1.46 23.48
C ILE A 246 8.37 -0.59 24.75
N SER A 247 9.02 0.58 24.71
CA SER A 247 9.07 1.60 25.78
C SER A 247 7.76 2.35 25.93
#